data_AF-A0A7V9J6B7-F1
#
_entry.id   AF-A0A7V9J6B7-F1
#
_cell.length_a   1.000
_cell.length_b   1.000
_cell.length_c   1.000
_cell.angle_alpha   90.00
_cell.angle_beta   90.00
_cell.angle_gamma   90.00
#
_symmetry.space_group_name_H-M   'P 1'
#
loop_
_entity.id
_entity.type
_entity.pdbx_description
1 polymer ?
#
loop_
_entity_poly.entity_id
_entity_poly.type
_entity_poly.pdbx_seq_one_letter_code
_entity_poly.pdbx_strand_id
1 'polypeptide(L)'
;MPETDTTGPGQRSTAALPRLVGLGLLVGCWAFLPPYTGPALNTSDRVEFVDHVVPAIVIITISVLALLFGRRPAGTSVLFPAGLGIFLAGFWMTATHAPLVLQATRDQAPWGATIYHSAPGLAVLALGAAWAFTFRTLAEDDT
;
A
#
# COMPACT_ATOMS: atom_id res chain seq x y z
N MET A 1 41.41 13.16 -10.03
CA MET A 1 40.71 13.75 -8.87
C MET A 1 39.45 12.94 -8.66
N PRO A 2 39.20 12.38 -7.47
CA PRO A 2 37.95 11.68 -7.19
C PRO A 2 36.84 12.72 -7.02
N GLU A 3 35.79 12.63 -7.83
CA GLU A 3 34.53 13.34 -7.59
C GLU A 3 33.96 12.84 -6.25
N THR A 4 33.96 13.72 -5.26
CA THR A 4 33.17 13.52 -4.05
C THR A 4 31.71 13.53 -4.44
N ASP A 5 31.05 12.38 -4.37
CA ASP A 5 29.60 12.25 -4.52
C ASP A 5 28.92 13.12 -3.46
N THR A 6 28.48 14.32 -3.88
CA THR A 6 27.85 15.32 -3.01
C THR A 6 26.41 14.99 -2.64
N THR A 7 25.89 13.83 -3.07
CA THR A 7 24.56 13.37 -2.62
C THR A 7 24.64 12.80 -1.21
N GLY A 8 24.80 13.70 -0.24
CA GLY A 8 24.85 13.35 1.17
C GLY A 8 23.63 12.52 1.61
N PRO A 9 23.76 11.63 2.62
CA PRO A 9 22.71 10.73 3.08
C PRO A 9 21.35 11.42 3.32
N GLY A 10 21.36 12.66 3.81
CA GLY A 10 20.15 13.44 4.10
C GLY A 10 19.30 13.83 2.88
N GLN A 11 19.88 13.86 1.66
CA GLN A 11 19.13 14.28 0.47
C GLN A 11 18.23 13.16 -0.08
N ARG A 12 18.56 11.88 0.19
CA ARG A 12 17.72 10.73 -0.19
C ARG A 12 16.45 10.62 0.68
N SER A 13 16.56 10.95 1.97
CA SER A 13 15.45 10.89 2.94
C SER A 13 14.31 11.85 2.59
N THR A 14 14.64 13.09 2.17
CA THR A 14 13.62 14.13 1.92
C THR A 14 12.74 13.87 0.69
N ALA A 15 13.24 13.15 -0.31
CA ALA A 15 12.50 12.85 -1.54
C ALA A 15 11.63 11.58 -1.46
N ALA A 16 11.96 10.65 -0.55
CA ALA A 16 11.25 9.37 -0.43
C ALA A 16 9.83 9.54 0.12
N LEU A 17 9.66 10.39 1.14
CA LEU A 17 8.36 10.64 1.78
C LEU A 17 7.27 11.11 0.81
N PRO A 18 7.41 12.23 0.06
CA PRO A 18 6.35 12.68 -0.84
C PRO A 18 6.02 11.67 -1.94
N ARG A 19 6.98 10.87 -2.39
CA ARG A 19 6.77 9.83 -3.41
C ARG A 19 5.96 8.66 -2.88
N LEU A 20 6.38 8.08 -1.75
CA LEU A 20 5.69 6.95 -1.12
C LEU A 20 4.28 7.34 -0.69
N VAL A 21 4.11 8.55 -0.17
CA VAL A 21 2.80 9.04 0.24
C VAL A 21 1.89 9.29 -0.97
N GLY A 22 2.41 9.91 -2.03
CA GLY A 22 1.67 10.07 -3.29
C GLY A 22 1.25 8.73 -3.89
N LEU A 23 2.14 7.73 -3.86
CA LEU A 23 1.84 6.37 -4.29
C LEU A 23 0.78 5.72 -3.39
N GLY A 24 0.81 5.95 -2.08
CA GLY A 24 -0.22 5.48 -1.15
C GLY A 24 -1.60 6.03 -1.45
N LEU A 25 -1.72 7.30 -1.80
CA LEU A 25 -2.99 7.87 -2.25
C LEU A 25 -3.48 7.23 -3.55
N LEU A 26 -2.61 7.08 -4.54
CA LEU A 26 -2.97 6.48 -5.83
C LEU A 26 -3.40 5.01 -5.69
N VAL A 27 -2.62 4.21 -4.96
CA VAL A 27 -2.92 2.79 -4.73
C VAL A 27 -4.14 2.63 -3.83
N GLY A 28 -4.33 3.49 -2.82
CA GLY A 28 -5.54 3.51 -2.01
C GLY A 28 -6.80 3.79 -2.84
N CYS A 29 -6.76 4.78 -3.72
CA CYS A 29 -7.85 5.05 -4.66
C CYS A 29 -8.09 3.89 -5.64
N TRP A 30 -7.04 3.20 -6.08
CA TRP A 30 -7.18 2.02 -6.94
C TRP A 30 -7.79 0.84 -6.19
N ALA A 31 -7.42 0.61 -4.93
CA ALA A 31 -7.97 -0.45 -4.08
C ALA A 31 -9.49 -0.33 -3.88
N PHE A 32 -10.04 0.87 -4.02
CA PHE A 32 -11.48 1.15 -3.98
C PHE A 32 -12.26 0.67 -5.20
N LEU A 33 -11.62 0.50 -6.36
CA LEU A 33 -12.31 0.32 -7.63
C LEU A 33 -12.93 -1.06 -7.88
N PRO A 34 -12.34 -2.19 -7.46
CA PRO A 34 -12.82 -3.52 -7.86
C PRO A 34 -14.30 -3.83 -7.56
N PRO A 35 -14.91 -3.36 -6.45
CA PRO A 35 -16.35 -3.54 -6.21
C PRO A 35 -17.26 -2.78 -7.19
N TYR A 36 -16.75 -1.74 -7.84
CA TYR A 36 -17.56 -0.82 -8.66
C TYR A 36 -17.26 -0.91 -10.16
N THR A 37 -16.23 -1.65 -10.53
CA THR A 37 -15.72 -1.69 -11.91
C THR A 37 -15.18 -3.07 -12.27
N GLY A 38 -15.17 -3.39 -13.56
CA GLY A 38 -14.72 -4.69 -14.06
C GLY A 38 -15.82 -5.75 -14.09
N PRO A 39 -15.47 -7.01 -14.40
CA PRO A 39 -16.43 -8.11 -14.50
C PRO A 39 -17.00 -8.47 -13.13
N ALA A 40 -18.31 -8.70 -13.06
CA ALA A 40 -18.96 -9.15 -11.82
C ALA A 40 -18.42 -10.51 -11.37
N LEU A 41 -18.14 -10.63 -10.09
CA LEU A 41 -17.79 -11.87 -9.42
C LEU A 41 -18.94 -12.32 -8.53
N ASN A 42 -19.02 -13.62 -8.22
CA ASN A 42 -20.07 -14.15 -7.35
C ASN A 42 -19.71 -13.93 -5.88
N THR A 43 -19.81 -12.67 -5.45
CA THR A 43 -19.43 -12.17 -4.13
C THR A 43 -20.53 -11.27 -3.60
N SER A 44 -20.75 -11.28 -2.27
CA SER A 44 -21.73 -10.38 -1.67
C SER A 44 -21.15 -8.98 -1.51
N ASP A 45 -21.93 -7.92 -1.76
CA ASP A 45 -21.52 -6.51 -1.63
C ASP A 45 -20.86 -6.20 -0.27
N ARG A 46 -21.33 -6.85 0.80
CA ARG A 46 -20.75 -6.67 2.15
C ARG A 46 -19.31 -7.16 2.24
N VAL A 47 -18.99 -8.28 1.60
CA VAL A 47 -17.63 -8.84 1.56
C VAL A 47 -16.73 -7.93 0.74
N GLU A 48 -17.18 -7.53 -0.45
CA GLU A 48 -16.43 -6.61 -1.31
C GLU A 48 -16.14 -5.28 -0.62
N PHE A 49 -17.10 -4.73 0.12
CA PHE A 49 -16.90 -3.53 0.92
C PHE A 49 -15.80 -3.71 1.98
N VAL A 50 -15.83 -4.83 2.72
CA VAL A 50 -14.84 -5.10 3.76
C VAL A 50 -13.44 -5.35 3.16
N ASP A 51 -13.37 -5.99 2.00
CA ASP A 51 -12.10 -6.36 1.37
C ASP A 51 -11.46 -5.24 0.55
N HIS A 52 -12.21 -4.20 0.15
CA HIS A 52 -11.69 -3.11 -0.66
C HIS A 52 -11.83 -1.75 -0.01
N VAL A 53 -13.05 -1.39 0.40
CA VAL A 53 -13.35 -0.04 0.89
C VAL A 53 -12.68 0.24 2.23
N VAL A 54 -12.79 -0.68 3.18
CA VAL A 54 -12.19 -0.49 4.51
C VAL A 54 -10.65 -0.36 4.43
N PRO A 55 -9.91 -1.29 3.78
CA PRO A 55 -8.48 -1.13 3.55
C PRO A 55 -8.11 0.18 2.85
N ALA A 56 -8.86 0.57 1.81
CA ALA A 56 -8.58 1.78 1.07
C ALA A 56 -8.74 3.06 1.91
N ILE A 57 -9.78 3.14 2.75
CA ILE A 57 -9.95 4.24 3.71
C ILE A 57 -8.75 4.30 4.67
N VAL A 58 -8.30 3.15 5.18
CA VAL A 58 -7.14 3.08 6.08
C VAL A 58 -5.88 3.61 5.38
N ILE A 59 -5.59 3.16 4.16
CA ILE A 59 -4.40 3.57 3.40
C ILE A 59 -4.43 5.07 3.09
N ILE A 60 -5.57 5.58 2.64
CA ILE A 60 -5.73 7.02 2.34
C ILE A 60 -5.58 7.84 3.61
N THR A 61 -6.21 7.42 4.71
CA THR A 61 -6.11 8.14 6.00
C THR A 61 -4.65 8.17 6.48
N ILE A 62 -3.95 7.04 6.48
CA ILE A 62 -2.54 6.96 6.83
C ILE A 62 -1.69 7.88 5.93
N SER A 63 -1.93 7.85 4.62
CA SER A 63 -1.21 8.67 3.65
C SER A 63 -1.43 10.17 3.88
N VAL A 64 -2.67 10.60 4.13
CA VAL A 64 -2.99 12.00 4.46
C VAL A 64 -2.32 12.42 5.77
N LEU A 65 -2.40 11.59 6.82
CA LEU A 65 -1.74 11.88 8.09
C LEU A 65 -0.22 11.98 7.92
N ALA A 66 0.40 11.13 7.10
CA ALA A 66 1.82 11.19 6.79
C ALA A 66 2.21 12.48 6.05
N LEU A 67 1.38 13.01 5.14
CA LEU A 67 1.60 14.33 4.52
C LEU A 67 1.55 15.46 5.55
N LEU A 68 0.53 15.43 6.41
CA LEU A 68 0.27 16.51 7.36
C LEU A 68 1.31 16.55 8.50
N PHE A 69 1.78 15.38 8.95
CA PHE A 69 2.59 15.27 10.16
C PHE A 69 4.00 14.73 9.93
N GLY A 70 4.26 14.05 8.82
CA GLY A 70 5.55 13.38 8.55
C GLY A 70 6.73 14.31 8.28
N ARG A 71 6.51 15.62 8.14
CA ARG A 71 7.59 16.62 7.96
C ARG A 71 8.17 17.14 9.28
N ARG A 72 7.61 16.73 10.43
CA ARG A 72 8.11 17.14 11.75
C ARG A 72 9.19 16.16 12.22
N PRO A 73 10.24 16.61 12.93
CA PRO A 73 11.28 15.71 13.47
C PRO A 73 10.71 14.58 14.34
N ALA A 74 9.67 14.88 15.13
CA ALA A 74 8.94 13.88 15.93
C ALA A 74 7.97 13.01 15.11
N GLY A 75 7.77 13.32 13.82
CA GLY A 75 6.88 12.63 12.91
C GLY A 75 7.50 11.41 12.22
N THR A 76 8.84 11.27 12.22
CA THR A 76 9.51 10.13 11.58
C THR A 76 9.21 8.81 12.28
N SER A 77 9.08 8.83 13.62
CA SER A 77 8.78 7.65 14.43
C SER A 77 7.42 7.03 14.13
N VAL A 78 6.47 7.79 13.57
CA VAL A 78 5.14 7.28 13.18
C VAL A 78 5.09 6.75 11.74
N LEU A 79 6.14 6.95 10.94
CA LEU A 79 6.15 6.54 9.52
C LEU A 79 6.39 5.03 9.35
N PHE A 80 7.19 4.41 10.22
CA PHE A 80 7.31 2.95 10.27
C PHE A 80 5.98 2.25 10.58
N PRO A 81 5.28 2.55 11.71
CA PRO A 81 4.00 1.91 12.00
C PRO A 81 2.91 2.26 10.98
N ALA A 82 2.97 3.44 10.34
CA ALA A 82 2.12 3.77 9.19
C ALA A 82 2.33 2.79 8.02
N GLY A 83 3.58 2.55 7.62
CA GLY A 83 3.91 1.57 6.58
C GLY A 83 3.45 0.16 6.94
N LEU A 84 3.62 -0.24 8.21
CA LEU A 84 3.13 -1.53 8.72
C LEU A 84 1.60 -1.64 8.64
N GLY A 85 0.87 -0.56 8.94
CA GLY A 85 -0.59 -0.51 8.78
C GLY A 85 -1.03 -0.73 7.33
N ILE A 86 -0.36 -0.07 6.38
CA ILE A 86 -0.59 -0.27 4.94
C ILE A 86 -0.26 -1.71 4.54
N PHE A 87 0.84 -2.27 5.04
CA PHE A 87 1.23 -3.65 4.77
C PHE A 87 0.16 -4.64 5.24
N LEU A 88 -0.34 -4.48 6.47
CA LEU A 88 -1.38 -5.35 7.03
C LEU A 88 -2.70 -5.22 6.25
N ALA A 89 -3.05 -4.03 5.79
CA ALA A 89 -4.20 -3.83 4.90
C ALA A 89 -4.02 -4.61 3.59
N GLY A 90 -2.86 -4.51 2.94
CA GLY A 90 -2.57 -5.26 1.70
C GLY A 90 -2.50 -6.77 1.93
N PHE A 91 -2.00 -7.21 3.08
CA PHE A 91 -1.98 -8.62 3.45
C PHE A 91 -3.39 -9.16 3.62
N TRP A 92 -4.26 -8.43 4.33
CA TRP A 92 -5.67 -8.76 4.46
C TRP A 92 -6.32 -8.93 3.09
N MET A 93 -6.22 -7.92 2.23
CA MET A 93 -6.77 -7.95 0.88
C MET A 93 -6.29 -9.17 0.10
N THR A 94 -4.97 -9.40 0.08
CA THR A 94 -4.38 -10.53 -0.66
C THR A 94 -4.85 -11.88 -0.13
N ALA A 95 -4.93 -12.01 1.20
CA ALA A 95 -5.37 -13.25 1.85
C ALA A 95 -6.84 -13.56 1.55
N THR A 96 -7.73 -12.56 1.60
CA THR A 96 -9.16 -12.75 1.31
C THR A 96 -9.43 -13.04 -0.16
N HIS A 97 -8.49 -12.76 -1.06
CA HIS A 97 -8.56 -13.10 -2.49
C HIS A 97 -8.01 -14.50 -2.84
N ALA A 98 -7.36 -15.21 -1.91
CA ALA A 98 -6.83 -16.55 -2.18
C ALA A 98 -7.92 -17.54 -2.66
N PRO A 99 -9.16 -17.54 -2.12
CA PRO A 99 -10.26 -18.35 -2.65
C PRO A 99 -10.64 -18.02 -4.10
N LEU A 100 -10.56 -16.75 -4.51
CA LEU A 100 -10.87 -16.33 -5.88
C LEU A 100 -9.82 -16.85 -6.87
N VAL A 101 -8.54 -16.84 -6.48
CA VAL A 101 -7.45 -17.46 -7.26
C VAL A 101 -7.70 -18.97 -7.40
N LEU A 102 -8.13 -19.63 -6.33
CA LEU A 102 -8.47 -21.06 -6.35
C LEU A 102 -9.69 -21.37 -7.24
N GLN A 103 -10.65 -20.46 -7.36
CA GLN A 103 -11.77 -20.60 -8.31
C GLN A 103 -11.28 -20.49 -9.76
N ALA A 104 -10.37 -19.55 -10.04
CA ALA A 104 -9.81 -19.37 -11.37
C ALA A 104 -8.98 -20.59 -11.83
N THR A 105 -8.25 -21.25 -10.92
CA THR A 105 -7.52 -22.50 -11.25
C THR A 105 -8.43 -23.70 -11.53
N ARG A 106 -9.74 -23.57 -11.23
CA ARG A 106 -10.77 -24.58 -11.47
C ARG A 106 -11.73 -24.18 -12.59
N ASP A 107 -11.40 -23.15 -13.37
CA ASP A 107 -12.23 -22.57 -14.43
C ASP A 107 -13.61 -22.08 -13.95
N GLN A 108 -13.73 -21.73 -12.66
CA GLN A 108 -14.97 -21.22 -12.04
C GLN A 108 -15.05 -19.69 -12.04
N ALA A 109 -13.94 -19.01 -12.33
CA ALA A 109 -13.86 -17.56 -12.47
C ALA A 109 -12.91 -17.20 -13.63
N PRO A 110 -13.22 -16.17 -14.44
CA PRO A 110 -12.30 -15.74 -15.49
C PRO A 110 -11.00 -15.17 -14.91
N TRP A 111 -9.85 -15.65 -15.38
CA TRP A 111 -8.53 -15.17 -14.93
C TRP A 111 -8.36 -13.66 -15.05
N GLY A 112 -8.87 -13.04 -16.11
CA GLY A 112 -8.83 -11.59 -16.28
C GLY A 112 -9.53 -10.85 -15.15
N ALA A 113 -10.70 -11.34 -14.71
CA ALA A 113 -11.44 -10.77 -13.58
C ALA A 113 -10.68 -11.01 -12.27
N THR A 114 -10.18 -12.22 -12.05
CA THR A 114 -9.41 -12.59 -10.85
C THR A 114 -8.15 -11.74 -10.68
N ILE A 115 -7.37 -11.55 -11.75
CA ILE A 115 -6.16 -10.72 -11.73
C ILE A 115 -6.52 -9.27 -11.44
N TYR A 116 -7.51 -8.74 -12.15
CA TYR A 116 -7.97 -7.36 -11.95
C TYR A 116 -8.40 -7.11 -10.49
N HIS A 117 -9.15 -8.03 -9.90
CA HIS A 117 -9.66 -7.92 -8.53
C HIS A 117 -8.56 -8.07 -7.47
N SER A 118 -7.60 -8.99 -7.70
CA SER A 118 -6.54 -9.31 -6.73
C SER A 118 -5.34 -8.37 -6.78
N ALA A 119 -5.07 -7.73 -7.93
CA ALA A 119 -3.87 -6.92 -8.13
C ALA A 119 -3.71 -5.74 -7.16
N PRO A 120 -4.78 -4.99 -6.80
CA PRO A 120 -4.66 -3.92 -5.81
C PRO A 120 -4.15 -4.41 -4.45
N GLY A 121 -4.59 -5.57 -3.97
CA GLY A 121 -4.14 -6.14 -2.70
C GLY A 121 -2.62 -6.36 -2.67
N LEU A 122 -2.07 -6.92 -3.75
CA LEU A 122 -0.62 -7.11 -3.91
C LEU A 122 0.14 -5.77 -3.99
N ALA A 123 -0.42 -4.79 -4.70
CA ALA A 123 0.18 -3.47 -4.81
C ALA A 123 0.24 -2.75 -3.46
N VAL A 124 -0.84 -2.83 -2.67
CA VAL A 124 -0.91 -2.29 -1.30
C VAL A 124 0.11 -3.00 -0.40
N LEU A 125 0.18 -4.34 -0.48
CA LEU A 125 1.12 -5.14 0.31
C LEU A 125 2.57 -4.73 0.03
N ALA A 126 2.93 -4.65 -1.25
CA ALA A 126 4.27 -4.24 -1.68
C ALA A 126 4.59 -2.80 -1.27
N LEU A 127 3.63 -1.88 -1.40
CA LEU A 127 3.78 -0.50 -0.96
C LEU A 127 4.04 -0.42 0.55
N GLY A 128 3.22 -1.11 1.35
CA GLY A 128 3.37 -1.12 2.81
C GLY A 128 4.72 -1.67 3.25
N ALA A 129 5.18 -2.75 2.61
CA ALA A 129 6.50 -3.32 2.84
C ALA A 129 7.61 -2.31 2.50
N ALA A 130 7.56 -1.70 1.30
CA ALA A 130 8.54 -0.71 0.87
C ALA A 130 8.56 0.51 1.80
N TRP A 131 7.39 0.98 2.23
CA TRP A 131 7.24 2.08 3.17
C TRP A 131 7.84 1.75 4.53
N ALA A 132 7.40 0.64 5.15
CA ALA A 132 7.89 0.23 6.46
C ALA A 132 9.41 0.02 6.45
N PHE A 133 9.95 -0.62 5.41
CA PHE A 133 11.39 -0.81 5.28
C PHE A 133 12.15 0.52 5.16
N THR A 134 11.68 1.43 4.30
CA THR A 134 12.32 2.73 4.08
C THR A 134 12.39 3.57 5.36
N PHE A 135 11.33 3.59 6.17
CA PHE A 135 11.31 4.41 7.39
C PHE A 135 11.87 3.70 8.62
N ARG A 136 12.01 2.37 8.57
CA ARG A 136 12.81 1.64 9.56
C ARG A 136 14.28 2.03 9.46
N THR A 137 14.87 2.00 8.26
CA THR A 137 16.29 2.32 8.08
C THR A 137 16.60 3.75 8.48
N LEU A 138 15.70 4.70 8.17
CA LEU A 138 15.86 6.09 8.58
C LEU A 138 15.80 6.28 10.11
N ALA A 139 15.00 5.48 10.82
CA ALA A 139 14.95 5.55 12.28
C ALA A 139 16.19 4.96 12.96
N GLU A 140 16.84 3.97 12.34
CA GLU A 140 18.11 3.39 12.81
C GLU A 140 19.30 4.36 12.60
N ASP A 141 19.27 5.20 11.56
CA ASP A 141 20.31 6.22 11.29
C ASP A 141 20.27 7.44 12.25
N ASP A 142 19.13 7.67 12.92
CA ASP A 142 18.91 8.81 13.82
C ASP A 142 19.29 8.52 15.30
N THR A 143 19.68 7.28 15.64
CA THR A 143 20.05 6.84 17.00
C THR A 143 21.54 6.62 17.18
#